data_AF-A0A966XZ43-F1
#
_entry.id   AF-A0A966XZ43-F1
#
_cell.length_a   1.000
_cell.length_b   1.000
_cell.length_c   1.000
_cell.angle_alpha   90.00
_cell.angle_beta   90.00
_cell.angle_gamma   90.00
#
_symmetry.space_group_name_H-M   'P 1'
#
loop_
_entity.id
_entity.type
_entity.pdbx_description
1 polymer ?
#
loop_
_entity_poly.entity_id
_entity_poly.type
_entity_poly.pdbx_seq_one_letter_code
_entity_poly.pdbx_strand_id
1 'polypeptide(L)'
;QGQALQEKQHHGQKLEPSEISEFEAKREALLGNPVARGFLDAQEELHSLQSSIQKQISKTIELGRVPVAADLEEGSCGSGCGCH
;
A
#
# COMPACT_ATOMS: atom_id res chain seq x y z
N GLN A 1 12.79 13.79 6.32
CA GLN A 1 12.43 13.74 7.75
C GLN A 1 11.79 12.40 8.13
N GLY A 2 10.74 11.93 7.45
CA GLY A 2 10.18 10.59 7.71
C GLY A 2 11.21 9.46 7.65
N GLN A 3 12.05 9.42 6.61
CA GLN A 3 13.13 8.44 6.48
C GLN A 3 14.13 8.49 7.66
N ALA A 4 14.54 9.68 8.09
CA ALA A 4 15.45 9.83 9.22
C ALA A 4 14.85 9.34 10.54
N LEU A 5 13.54 9.54 10.76
CA LEU A 5 12.83 8.98 11.93
C LEU A 5 12.73 7.45 11.85
N GLN A 6 12.46 6.92 10.66
CA GLN A 6 12.42 5.48 10.42
C GLN A 6 13.78 4.83 10.70
N GLU A 7 14.88 5.43 10.24
CA GLU A 7 16.25 4.98 10.51
C GLU A 7 16.54 4.95 12.02
N LYS A 8 16.20 6.03 12.74
CA LYS A 8 16.33 6.07 14.21
C LYS A 8 15.56 4.96 14.90
N GLN A 9 14.30 4.75 14.53
CA GLN A 9 13.48 3.66 15.08
C GLN A 9 14.08 2.28 14.78
N HIS A 10 14.55 2.06 13.55
CA HIS A 10 15.18 0.80 13.15
C HIS A 10 16.47 0.52 13.94
N HIS A 11 17.23 1.55 14.29
CA HIS A 11 18.42 1.45 15.12
C HIS A 11 18.15 1.50 16.63
N GLY A 12 16.89 1.47 17.07
CA GLY A 12 16.51 1.54 18.49
C GLY A 12 16.87 2.86 19.16
N GLN A 13 17.13 3.91 18.38
CA GLN A 13 17.40 5.24 18.89
C GLN A 13 16.10 5.89 19.34
N LYS A 14 16.15 6.59 20.48
CA LYS A 14 15.01 7.33 20.99
C LYS A 14 14.64 8.46 20.03
N LEU A 15 13.35 8.57 19.70
CA LEU A 15 12.81 9.73 19.00
C LEU A 15 12.49 10.82 20.03
N GLU A 16 12.97 12.04 19.79
CA GLU A 16 12.62 13.15 20.66
C GLU A 16 11.19 13.64 20.36
N PRO A 17 10.42 14.08 21.38
CA PRO A 17 9.04 14.54 21.18
C PRO A 17 8.91 15.68 20.17
N SER A 18 9.92 16.57 20.09
CA SER A 18 9.94 17.65 19.10
C SER A 18 10.04 17.13 17.67
N GLU A 19 10.82 16.07 17.43
CA GLU A 19 11.00 15.49 16.09
C GLU A 19 9.71 14.84 15.58
N ILE A 20 8.98 14.17 16.48
CA ILE A 20 7.67 13.60 16.19
C ILE A 20 6.68 14.72 15.86
N SER A 21 6.62 15.75 16.71
CA SER A 21 5.72 16.90 16.52
C SER A 21 5.99 17.63 15.20
N GLU A 22 7.25 17.88 14.86
CA GLU A 22 7.64 18.50 13.59
C GLU A 22 7.23 17.65 12.37
N PHE A 23 7.38 16.33 12.47
CA PHE A 23 6.96 15.42 11.40
C PHE A 23 5.44 15.44 11.23
N GLU A 24 4.68 15.34 12.32
CA GLU A 24 3.20 15.37 12.28
C GLU A 24 2.68 16.70 11.74
N ALA A 25 3.28 17.83 12.13
CA ALA A 25 2.91 19.14 11.59
C ALA A 25 3.08 19.21 10.06
N LYS A 26 4.15 18.62 9.52
CA LYS A 26 4.40 18.57 8.07
C LYS A 26 3.48 17.59 7.36
N ARG A 27 3.17 16.46 7.99
CA ARG A 27 2.19 15.49 7.49
C ARG A 27 0.81 16.15 7.38
N GLU A 28 0.38 16.85 8.42
CA GLU A 28 -0.90 17.56 8.42
C GLU A 28 -0.94 18.65 7.34
N ALA A 29 0.13 19.44 7.20
CA ALA A 29 0.23 20.45 6.15
C ALA A 29 0.17 19.85 4.73
N LEU A 30 0.77 18.67 4.53
CA LEU A 30 0.69 17.94 3.26
C LEU A 30 -0.73 17.44 3.00
N LEU A 31 -1.36 16.80 3.98
CA LEU A 31 -2.70 16.22 3.85
C LEU A 31 -3.80 17.29 3.72
N GLY A 32 -3.59 18.47 4.31
CA GLY A 32 -4.46 19.64 4.17
C GLY A 32 -4.29 20.40 2.85
N ASN A 33 -3.25 20.11 2.06
CA ASN A 33 -3.06 20.72 0.75
C ASN A 33 -3.91 19.96 -0.30
N PRO A 34 -4.91 20.59 -0.94
CA PRO A 34 -5.83 19.90 -1.84
C PRO A 34 -5.15 19.31 -3.08
N VAL A 35 -4.06 19.92 -3.57
CA VAL A 35 -3.29 19.40 -4.72
C VAL A 35 -2.52 18.15 -4.31
N ALA A 36 -1.84 18.20 -3.17
CA ALA A 36 -1.13 17.03 -2.65
C ALA A 36 -2.10 15.90 -2.31
N ARG A 37 -3.26 16.24 -1.72
CA ARG A 37 -4.30 15.27 -1.41
C ARG A 37 -4.83 14.58 -2.66
N GLY A 38 -5.21 15.35 -3.68
CA GLY A 38 -5.68 14.79 -4.95
C GLY A 38 -4.63 13.92 -5.63
N PHE A 39 -3.35 14.26 -5.52
CA PHE A 39 -2.26 13.42 -6.03
C PHE A 39 -2.10 12.10 -5.26
N LEU A 40 -2.27 12.10 -3.94
CA LEU A 40 -2.23 10.89 -3.12
C LEU A 40 -3.43 9.98 -3.42
N ASP A 41 -4.64 10.55 -3.50
CA ASP A 41 -5.85 9.80 -3.82
C ASP A 41 -5.74 9.14 -5.22
N ALA A 42 -5.26 9.89 -6.23
CA ALA A 42 -5.04 9.35 -7.57
C ALA A 42 -3.97 8.24 -7.61
N GLN A 43 -2.92 8.33 -6.78
CA GLN A 43 -1.94 7.25 -6.67
C GLN A 43 -2.54 5.99 -6.05
N GLU A 44 -3.38 6.12 -5.03
CA GLU A 44 -4.07 4.99 -4.41
C GLU A 44 -5.00 4.29 -5.42
N GLU A 45 -5.77 5.05 -6.20
CA GLU A 45 -6.62 4.51 -7.26
C GLU A 45 -5.82 3.75 -8.32
N LEU A 46 -4.69 4.30 -8.77
CA LEU A 46 -3.81 3.64 -9.74
C LEU A 46 -3.21 2.35 -9.18
N HIS A 47 -2.79 2.34 -7.91
CA HIS A 47 -2.30 1.13 -7.26
C HIS A 47 -3.37 0.04 -7.16
N SER A 48 -4.61 0.42 -6.83
CA SER A 48 -5.75 -0.51 -6.79
C SER A 48 -6.05 -1.11 -8.16
N LEU A 49 -6.02 -0.29 -9.21
CA LEU A 49 -6.19 -0.74 -10.60
C LEU A 49 -5.08 -1.71 -11.01
N GLN A 50 -3.81 -1.37 -10.74
CA GLN A 50 -2.67 -2.22 -11.03
C GLN A 50 -2.80 -3.58 -10.32
N SER A 51 -3.13 -3.57 -9.03
CA SER A 51 -3.32 -4.80 -8.24
C SER A 51 -4.43 -5.68 -8.83
N SER A 52 -5.54 -5.06 -9.24
CA SER A 52 -6.67 -5.76 -9.87
C SER A 52 -6.28 -6.41 -11.20
N ILE A 53 -5.52 -5.69 -12.05
CA ILE A 53 -5.00 -6.23 -13.32
C ILE A 53 -4.06 -7.40 -13.06
N GLN A 54 -3.14 -7.25 -12.11
CA GLN A 54 -2.20 -8.31 -11.75
C GLN A 54 -2.94 -9.56 -11.25
N LYS A 55 -3.94 -9.39 -10.38
CA LYS A 55 -4.79 -10.48 -9.88
C LYS A 55 -5.49 -11.20 -11.04
N GLN A 56 -6.07 -10.46 -11.98
CA GLN A 56 -6.75 -11.02 -13.16
C GLN A 56 -5.80 -11.87 -14.01
N ILE A 57 -4.60 -11.36 -14.29
CA ILE A 57 -3.60 -12.05 -15.11
C ILE A 57 -3.12 -13.31 -14.38
N SER A 58 -2.72 -13.18 -13.11
CA SER A 58 -2.28 -14.32 -12.29
C SER A 58 -3.34 -15.42 -12.25
N LYS A 59 -4.61 -15.07 -11.99
CA LYS A 59 -5.70 -16.04 -11.95
C LYS A 59 -5.97 -16.68 -13.31
N THR A 60 -5.83 -15.94 -14.40
CA THR A 60 -5.99 -16.50 -15.75
C THR A 60 -4.95 -17.59 -16.01
N ILE A 61 -3.70 -17.34 -15.62
CA ILE A 61 -2.58 -18.29 -15.78
C ILE A 61 -2.78 -19.50 -14.86
N GLU A 62 -3.12 -19.28 -13.59
CA GLU A 62 -3.34 -20.34 -12.60
C GLU A 62 -4.49 -21.29 -12.99
N LEU A 63 -5.59 -20.75 -13.53
CA LEU A 63 -6.79 -21.52 -13.85
C LEU A 63 -6.79 -22.10 -15.27
N GLY A 64 -5.96 -21.57 -16.16
CA GLY A 64 -5.99 -21.90 -17.60
C GLY A 64 -7.27 -21.45 -18.31
N ARG A 65 -8.03 -20.52 -17.72
CA ARG A 65 -9.26 -19.93 -18.26
C ARG A 65 -9.44 -18.50 -17.76
N VAL A 66 -10.34 -17.74 -18.38
CA VAL A 66 -10.72 -16.42 -17.86
C VAL A 66 -11.38 -16.57 -16.48
N PRO A 67 -10.90 -15.84 -15.45
CA PRO A 67 -11.50 -15.82 -14.12
C PRO A 67 -12.94 -15.30 -14.15
N VAL A 68 -13.82 -15.92 -13.36
CA VAL A 68 -15.15 -15.39 -13.04
C VAL A 68 -15.08 -14.62 -11.72
N ALA A 69 -16.15 -13.89 -11.38
CA ALA A 69 -16.19 -13.08 -10.16
C ALA A 69 -15.80 -13.86 -8.89
N ALA A 70 -16.26 -15.11 -8.76
CA ALA A 70 -15.93 -15.97 -7.63
C ALA A 70 -14.42 -16.26 -7.50
N ASP A 71 -13.67 -16.37 -8.60
CA ASP A 71 -12.22 -16.62 -8.58
C ASP A 71 -11.42 -15.39 -8.10
N LEU A 72 -12.04 -14.21 -8.11
CA LEU A 72 -11.44 -12.92 -7.79
C LEU A 72 -11.82 -12.43 -6.39
N GLU A 73 -12.61 -13.17 -5.61
CA GLU A 73 -12.88 -12.81 -4.22
C GLU A 73 -11.62 -12.99 -3.34
N GLU A 74 -11.51 -12.20 -2.27
CA GLU A 74 -10.43 -12.35 -1.29
C GLU A 74 -10.57 -13.70 -0.57
N GLY A 75 -9.52 -14.53 -0.62
CA GLY A 75 -9.55 -15.90 -0.08
C GLY A 75 -9.98 -16.99 -1.07
N SER A 76 -10.28 -16.67 -2.34
CA SER A 76 -10.59 -17.67 -3.38
C SER A 76 -9.36 -18.53 -3.81
N CYS A 77 -8.21 -18.41 -3.14
CA CYS A 77 -7.21 -19.48 -3.20
C CYS A 77 -7.76 -20.68 -2.42
N GLY A 78 -8.51 -21.55 -3.12
CA GLY A 78 -8.77 -22.90 -2.64
C GLY A 78 -7.47 -23.51 -2.12
N SER A 79 -7.51 -24.06 -0.90
CA SER A 79 -6.39 -24.65 -0.17
C SER A 79 -5.40 -25.39 -1.09
N GLY A 80 -4.25 -24.79 -1.42
CA GLY A 80 -3.31 -25.51 -2.28
C GLY A 80 -2.12 -24.79 -2.89
N CYS A 81 -1.83 -23.52 -2.58
CA CYS A 81 -0.58 -22.90 -3.06
C CYS A 81 0.34 -22.59 -1.89
N GLY A 82 1.28 -23.50 -1.63
CA GLY A 82 2.42 -23.27 -0.75
C GLY A 82 3.43 -22.37 -1.46
N CYS A 83 3.66 -21.20 -0.90
CA CYS A 83 4.84 -20.40 -1.20
C CYS A 83 5.64 -20.26 0.11
N HIS A 84 6.81 -20.88 0.13
CA HIS A 84 7.92 -20.55 1.02
C HIS A 84 8.60 -19.26 0.55
#